data_AF-A0A922CXT3-F1
#
_entry.id   AF-A0A922CXT3-F1
#
_cell.length_a   1.000
_cell.length_b   1.000
_cell.length_c   1.000
_cell.angle_alpha   90.00
_cell.angle_beta   90.00
_cell.angle_gamma   90.00
#
_symmetry.space_group_name_H-M   'P 1'
#
loop_
_entity.id
_entity.type
_entity.pdbx_description
1 polymer ?
#
loop_
_entity_poly.entity_id
_entity_poly.type
_entity_poly.pdbx_seq_one_letter_code
_entity_poly.pdbx_strand_id
1 'polypeptide(L)'
;MSGKNQKDEVKSKEEECGCYAQSRTMKACPPIRNVTHPLRYYEFTQDEIKALEECDKESFYQRCLPFSTMFATVTYAAIRYGHLRRNPHFGAVPKVFVAAFLGYFYGRISYLNNCDEKLRNLPANSHLGNVMRKYHCETNEPANPNKRR
;
A
#
# COMPACT_ATOMS: atom_id res chain seq x y z
N MET A 1 -13.42 15.95 -25.31
CA MET A 1 -11.96 16.19 -25.35
C MET A 1 -11.18 15.31 -24.35
N SER A 2 -11.54 14.03 -24.17
CA SER A 2 -10.87 13.09 -23.23
C SER A 2 -9.87 12.11 -23.87
N GLY A 3 -9.73 12.10 -25.20
CA GLY A 3 -9.01 11.04 -25.91
C GLY A 3 -7.51 11.26 -26.17
N LYS A 4 -6.95 12.45 -25.89
CA LYS A 4 -5.49 12.69 -26.05
C LYS A 4 -4.70 12.23 -24.81
N ASN A 5 -5.15 12.60 -23.60
CA ASN A 5 -4.54 12.18 -22.33
C ASN A 5 -4.34 10.66 -22.22
N GLN A 6 -5.31 9.85 -22.66
CA GLN A 6 -5.23 8.40 -22.51
C GLN A 6 -4.22 7.73 -23.47
N LYS A 7 -3.90 8.32 -24.64
CA LYS A 7 -2.87 7.76 -25.54
C LYS A 7 -1.45 8.09 -25.07
N ASP A 8 -1.27 9.27 -24.48
CA ASP A 8 0.03 9.71 -23.96
C ASP A 8 0.40 8.98 -22.65
N GLU A 9 -0.61 8.68 -21.80
CA GLU A 9 -0.45 7.88 -20.57
C GLU A 9 -0.18 6.39 -20.85
N VAL A 10 -0.74 5.85 -21.94
CA VAL A 10 -0.52 4.45 -22.38
C VAL A 10 0.88 4.24 -22.93
N LYS A 11 1.43 5.21 -23.68
CA LYS A 11 2.80 5.12 -24.22
C LYS A 11 3.87 5.14 -23.11
N SER A 12 3.68 5.96 -22.08
CA SER A 12 4.59 5.98 -20.91
C SER A 12 4.53 4.67 -20.10
N LYS A 13 3.35 4.07 -19.95
CA LYS A 13 3.16 2.78 -19.25
C LYS A 13 3.85 1.61 -19.98
N GLU A 14 3.86 1.64 -21.32
CA GLU A 14 4.49 0.62 -22.15
C GLU A 14 6.02 0.70 -22.14
N GLU A 15 6.60 1.92 -22.13
CA GLU A 15 8.06 2.13 -22.01
C GLU A 15 8.59 1.76 -20.61
N GLU A 16 7.83 1.99 -19.54
CA GLU A 16 8.25 1.68 -18.16
C GLU A 16 8.19 0.17 -17.84
N CYS A 17 7.18 -0.56 -18.35
CA CYS A 17 7.11 -2.02 -18.25
C CYS A 17 8.07 -2.75 -19.24
N GLY A 18 8.51 -2.08 -20.32
CA GLY A 18 9.47 -2.62 -21.28
C GLY A 18 10.87 -2.88 -20.68
N CYS A 19 11.32 -2.05 -19.73
CA CYS A 19 12.60 -2.23 -19.05
C CYS A 19 12.66 -3.47 -18.15
N TYR A 20 11.53 -3.94 -17.59
CA TYR A 20 11.52 -5.12 -16.70
C TYR A 20 11.55 -6.45 -17.44
N ALA A 21 11.07 -6.50 -18.69
CA ALA A 21 11.21 -7.67 -19.55
C ALA A 21 12.69 -7.99 -19.86
N GLN A 22 13.59 -7.02 -19.66
CA GLN A 22 15.04 -7.12 -19.84
C GLN A 22 15.81 -7.39 -18.53
N SER A 23 15.16 -7.85 -17.46
CA SER A 23 15.86 -8.26 -16.21
C SER A 23 16.06 -9.77 -16.08
N ARG A 24 15.92 -10.53 -17.18
CA ARG A 24 16.27 -11.96 -17.27
C ARG A 24 17.80 -12.22 -17.15
N THR A 25 18.55 -11.39 -16.42
CA THR A 25 19.92 -11.71 -16.00
C THR A 25 19.84 -12.55 -14.72
N MET A 26 20.16 -13.82 -14.93
CA MET A 26 20.00 -15.01 -14.08
C MET A 26 20.71 -15.00 -12.70
N LYS A 27 20.93 -13.84 -12.05
CA LYS A 27 21.74 -13.73 -10.82
C LYS A 27 20.98 -13.37 -9.54
N ALA A 28 19.69 -13.03 -9.60
CA ALA A 28 18.94 -12.54 -8.44
C ALA A 28 17.95 -13.54 -7.81
N CYS A 29 17.74 -14.73 -8.38
CA CYS A 29 16.83 -15.71 -7.79
C CYS A 29 17.57 -16.60 -6.77
N PRO A 30 17.19 -16.62 -5.47
CA PRO A 30 17.62 -17.69 -4.58
C PRO A 30 17.06 -19.05 -5.08
N PRO A 31 17.74 -20.17 -4.78
CA PRO A 31 17.28 -21.49 -5.22
C PRO A 31 15.90 -21.79 -4.63
N ILE A 32 15.00 -22.34 -5.46
CA ILE A 32 13.67 -22.78 -5.06
C ILE A 32 13.84 -23.89 -4.02
N ARG A 33 13.71 -23.55 -2.75
CA ARG A 33 13.54 -24.52 -1.67
C ARG A 33 12.04 -24.79 -1.54
N ASN A 34 11.64 -26.07 -1.53
CA ASN A 34 10.26 -26.46 -1.26
C ASN A 34 9.91 -26.08 0.19
N VAL A 35 9.35 -24.88 0.38
CA VAL A 35 8.84 -24.40 1.66
C VAL A 35 7.36 -24.07 1.52
N THR A 36 6.58 -24.42 2.55
CA THR A 36 5.12 -24.20 2.62
C THR A 36 4.71 -22.72 2.65
N HIS A 37 5.66 -21.77 2.78
CA HIS A 37 5.40 -20.34 2.57
C HIS A 37 6.69 -19.60 2.14
N PRO A 38 6.70 -18.89 0.98
CA PRO A 38 7.91 -18.28 0.40
C PRO A 38 8.50 -17.12 1.21
N LEU A 39 7.76 -16.54 2.16
CA LEU A 39 8.21 -15.38 2.96
C LEU A 39 8.94 -15.72 4.26
N ARG A 40 9.04 -17.01 4.65
CA ARG A 40 9.61 -17.38 5.97
C ARG A 40 11.14 -17.15 6.08
N TYR A 41 11.84 -17.04 4.95
CA TYR A 41 13.30 -16.89 4.89
C TYR A 41 13.73 -15.67 4.07
N TYR A 42 12.83 -14.71 3.86
CA TYR A 42 13.20 -13.49 3.17
C TYR A 42 13.97 -12.56 4.13
N GLU A 43 15.29 -12.54 4.01
CA GLU A 43 16.12 -11.55 4.69
C GLU A 43 16.04 -10.23 3.92
N PHE A 44 15.28 -9.28 4.48
CA PHE A 44 15.20 -7.94 3.93
C PHE A 44 16.57 -7.28 3.94
N THR A 45 16.92 -6.61 2.84
CA THR A 45 18.13 -5.77 2.82
C THR A 45 17.93 -4.54 3.71
N GLN A 46 19.01 -3.93 4.18
CA GLN A 46 18.95 -2.74 5.04
C GLN A 46 18.15 -1.59 4.40
N ASP A 47 18.17 -1.47 3.09
CA ASP A 47 17.45 -0.44 2.35
C ASP A 47 15.94 -0.72 2.29
N GLU A 48 15.56 -2.00 2.17
CA GLU A 48 14.15 -2.44 2.22
C GLU A 48 13.56 -2.24 3.63
N ILE A 49 14.32 -2.57 4.69
CA ILE A 49 13.88 -2.37 6.08
C ILE A 49 13.66 -0.88 6.35
N LYS A 50 14.61 -0.02 5.96
CA LYS A 50 14.51 1.43 6.15
C LYS A 50 13.30 2.02 5.43
N ALA A 51 13.05 1.60 4.18
CA ALA A 51 11.90 2.08 3.42
C ALA A 51 10.57 1.70 4.08
N LEU A 52 10.47 0.47 4.60
CA LEU A 52 9.28 0.02 5.34
C LEU A 52 9.07 0.81 6.63
N GLU A 53 10.14 1.06 7.38
CA GLU A 53 10.07 1.84 8.62
C GLU A 53 9.65 3.31 8.37
N GLU A 54 10.16 3.91 7.30
CA GLU A 54 9.81 5.28 6.91
C GLU A 54 8.34 5.38 6.50
N CYS A 55 7.84 4.41 5.72
CA CYS A 55 6.42 4.33 5.38
C CYS A 55 5.53 4.25 6.64
N ASP A 56 5.93 3.46 7.62
CA ASP A 56 5.17 3.28 8.86
C ASP A 56 5.11 4.57 9.68
N LYS A 57 6.24 5.27 9.78
CA LYS A 57 6.33 6.57 10.46
C LYS A 57 5.50 7.63 9.75
N GLU A 58 5.67 7.80 8.45
CA GLU A 58 4.90 8.79 7.69
C GLU A 58 3.39 8.51 7.72
N SER A 59 2.99 7.24 7.59
CA SER A 59 1.58 6.82 7.71
C SER A 59 0.99 7.24 9.05
N PHE A 60 1.74 7.01 10.12
CA PHE A 60 1.30 7.29 11.48
C PHE A 60 1.06 8.79 11.67
N TYR A 61 2.09 9.60 11.39
CA TYR A 61 2.05 11.03 11.67
C TYR A 61 1.13 11.81 10.71
N GLN A 62 1.19 11.51 9.41
CA GLN A 62 0.54 12.36 8.40
C GLN A 62 -0.92 12.01 8.15
N ARG A 63 -1.35 10.76 8.41
CA ARG A 63 -2.70 10.27 8.03
C ARG A 63 -3.43 9.62 9.20
N CYS A 64 -2.80 8.72 9.94
CA CYS A 64 -3.48 7.97 11.01
C CYS A 64 -3.89 8.88 12.18
N LEU A 65 -2.99 9.75 12.65
CA LEU A 65 -3.30 10.72 13.71
C LEU A 65 -4.46 11.66 13.36
N PRO A 66 -4.47 12.37 12.21
CA PRO A 66 -5.58 13.25 11.87
C PRO A 66 -6.89 12.48 11.61
N PHE A 67 -6.85 11.31 10.95
CA PHE A 67 -8.08 10.53 10.76
C PHE A 67 -8.62 9.98 12.08
N SER A 68 -7.78 9.39 12.93
CA SER A 68 -8.20 8.88 14.23
C SER A 68 -8.81 9.99 15.11
N THR A 69 -8.17 11.16 15.15
CA THR A 69 -8.69 12.29 15.93
C THR A 69 -9.98 12.83 15.33
N MET A 70 -10.11 12.96 14.00
CA MET A 70 -11.36 13.32 13.34
C MET A 70 -12.50 12.34 13.62
N PHE A 71 -12.28 11.03 13.46
CA PHE A 71 -13.31 10.03 13.75
C PHE A 71 -13.70 10.04 15.23
N ALA A 72 -12.73 10.21 16.13
CA ALA A 72 -12.99 10.33 17.56
C ALA A 72 -13.81 11.59 17.90
N THR A 73 -13.45 12.75 17.35
CA THR A 73 -14.16 14.02 17.62
C THR A 73 -15.57 14.01 17.02
N VAL A 74 -15.75 13.52 15.80
CA VAL A 74 -17.07 13.35 15.16
C VAL A 74 -17.95 12.43 16.01
N THR A 75 -17.42 11.29 16.46
CA THR A 75 -18.16 10.34 17.30
C THR A 75 -18.51 10.95 18.66
N TYR A 76 -17.58 11.69 19.26
CA TYR A 76 -17.80 12.39 20.52
C TYR A 76 -18.90 13.45 20.39
N ALA A 77 -18.86 14.27 19.33
CA ALA A 77 -19.89 15.24 19.03
C ALA A 77 -21.26 14.56 18.82
N ALA A 78 -21.31 13.48 18.02
CA ALA A 78 -22.55 12.75 17.78
C ALA A 78 -23.18 12.15 19.06
N ILE A 79 -22.36 11.71 20.01
CA ILE A 79 -22.83 11.27 21.33
C ILE A 79 -23.37 12.46 22.15
N ARG A 80 -22.70 13.63 22.08
CA ARG A 80 -23.13 14.85 22.79
C ARG A 80 -24.45 15.40 22.25
N TYR A 81 -24.68 15.35 20.94
CA TYR A 81 -25.93 15.74 20.29
C TYR A 81 -27.07 14.71 20.48
N GLY A 82 -26.81 13.58 21.15
CA GLY A 82 -27.83 12.59 21.46
C GLY A 82 -28.15 11.61 20.32
N HIS A 83 -27.40 11.65 19.21
CA HIS A 83 -27.59 10.71 18.09
C HIS A 83 -27.15 9.29 18.46
N LEU A 84 -26.19 9.13 19.39
CA LEU A 84 -25.75 7.83 19.91
C LEU A 84 -26.01 7.73 21.42
N ARG A 85 -26.76 6.68 21.85
CA ARG A 85 -27.01 6.41 23.29
C ARG A 85 -25.71 6.25 24.08
N ARG A 86 -25.56 7.00 25.16
CA ARG A 86 -24.44 6.86 26.09
C ARG A 86 -24.62 5.59 26.94
N ASN A 87 -23.59 4.76 27.06
CA ASN A 87 -23.66 3.55 27.90
C ASN A 87 -23.66 3.98 29.38
N PRO A 88 -24.58 3.52 30.25
CA PRO A 88 -24.64 3.94 31.66
C PRO A 88 -23.36 3.65 32.45
N HIS A 89 -22.65 2.55 32.15
CA HIS A 89 -21.42 2.19 32.87
C HIS A 89 -20.13 2.78 32.28
N PHE A 90 -20.01 2.86 30.95
CA PHE A 90 -18.76 3.25 30.26
C PHE A 90 -18.82 4.59 29.51
N GLY A 91 -19.94 5.30 29.61
CA GLY A 91 -20.09 6.61 28.97
C GLY A 91 -19.98 6.55 27.45
N ALA A 92 -19.16 7.45 26.89
CA ALA A 92 -18.88 7.58 25.46
C ALA A 92 -17.62 6.80 25.00
N VAL A 93 -16.81 6.36 25.97
CA VAL A 93 -15.44 5.84 25.75
C VAL A 93 -15.37 4.67 24.76
N PRO A 94 -16.15 3.58 24.90
CA PRO A 94 -16.00 2.42 24.01
C PRO A 94 -16.36 2.76 22.55
N LYS A 95 -17.31 3.67 22.33
CA LYS A 95 -17.73 4.09 20.99
C LYS A 95 -16.67 4.96 20.30
N VAL A 96 -16.08 5.88 21.06
CA VAL A 96 -14.99 6.73 20.56
C VAL A 96 -13.75 5.91 20.27
N PHE A 97 -13.41 4.92 21.11
CA PHE A 97 -12.29 4.01 20.87
C PHE A 97 -12.45 3.20 19.58
N VAL A 98 -13.62 2.62 19.34
CA VAL A 98 -13.89 1.89 18.09
C VAL A 98 -13.78 2.82 16.89
N ALA A 99 -14.32 4.03 16.96
CA ALA A 99 -14.19 5.01 15.89
C ALA A 99 -12.73 5.41 15.61
N ALA A 100 -11.93 5.62 16.67
CA ALA A 100 -10.50 5.90 16.56
C ALA A 100 -9.74 4.74 15.91
N PHE A 101 -10.02 3.50 16.32
CA PHE A 101 -9.43 2.30 15.72
C PHE A 101 -9.77 2.18 14.23
N LEU A 102 -11.05 2.37 13.86
CA LEU A 102 -11.46 2.36 12.46
C LEU A 102 -10.76 3.48 11.66
N GLY A 103 -10.62 4.67 12.24
CA GLY A 103 -9.86 5.76 11.64
C GLY A 103 -8.37 5.43 11.45
N TYR A 104 -7.76 4.72 12.38
CA TYR A 104 -6.38 4.25 12.28
C TYR A 104 -6.20 3.24 11.14
N PHE A 105 -7.06 2.21 11.06
CA PHE A 105 -7.01 1.22 9.98
C PHE A 105 -7.25 1.86 8.61
N TYR A 106 -8.22 2.77 8.52
CA TYR A 106 -8.48 3.51 7.30
C TYR A 106 -7.28 4.36 6.87
N GLY A 107 -6.64 5.04 7.84
CA GLY A 107 -5.41 5.81 7.61
C GLY A 107 -4.25 4.94 7.11
N ARG A 108 -4.07 3.75 7.69
CA ARG A 108 -3.07 2.77 7.25
C ARG A 108 -3.33 2.31 5.82
N ILE A 109 -4.54 1.82 5.52
CA ILE A 109 -4.90 1.30 4.19
C ILE A 109 -4.74 2.37 3.11
N SER A 110 -5.15 3.61 3.41
CA SER A 110 -5.01 4.72 2.46
C SER A 110 -3.56 5.03 2.09
N TYR A 111 -2.59 4.78 2.97
CA TYR A 111 -1.18 5.08 2.71
C TYR A 111 -0.43 3.91 2.08
N LEU A 112 -0.97 2.68 2.14
CA LEU A 112 -0.33 1.51 1.51
C LEU A 112 -0.02 1.72 0.03
N ASN A 113 -0.89 2.40 -0.71
CA ASN A 113 -0.66 2.71 -2.13
C ASN A 113 0.55 3.63 -2.35
N ASN A 114 0.70 4.66 -1.51
CA ASN A 114 1.83 5.58 -1.59
C ASN A 114 3.12 4.90 -1.14
N CYS A 115 3.05 4.02 -0.14
CA CYS A 115 4.20 3.24 0.29
C CYS A 115 4.67 2.28 -0.81
N ASP A 116 3.73 1.62 -1.47
CA ASP A 116 4.00 0.71 -2.59
C ASP A 116 4.67 1.43 -3.77
N GLU A 117 4.29 2.67 -4.07
CA GLU A 117 5.02 3.52 -5.02
C GLU A 117 6.47 3.79 -4.59
N LYS A 118 6.70 4.11 -3.31
CA LYS A 118 8.06 4.28 -2.76
C LYS A 118 8.86 2.98 -2.84
N LEU A 119 8.25 1.83 -2.55
CA LEU A 119 8.88 0.51 -2.63
C LEU A 119 9.29 0.15 -4.07
N ARG A 120 8.51 0.60 -5.07
CA ARG A 120 8.89 0.46 -6.49
C ARG A 120 10.05 1.35 -6.90
N ASN A 121 10.32 2.44 -6.19
CA ASN A 121 11.43 3.35 -6.53
C ASN A 121 12.77 2.93 -5.88
N LEU A 122 12.81 1.81 -5.13
CA LEU A 122 14.06 1.29 -4.58
C LEU A 122 15.04 0.85 -5.67
N PRO A 123 16.36 0.97 -5.41
CA PRO A 123 17.40 0.62 -6.36
C PRO A 123 17.31 -0.85 -6.83
N ALA A 124 17.79 -1.12 -8.04
CA ALA A 124 17.60 -2.38 -8.76
C ALA A 124 18.22 -3.62 -8.07
N ASN A 125 19.08 -3.42 -7.07
CA ASN A 125 19.66 -4.46 -6.22
C ASN A 125 18.67 -5.03 -5.19
N SER A 126 17.53 -4.39 -4.96
CA SER A 126 16.48 -4.86 -4.03
C SER A 126 15.54 -5.87 -4.71
N HIS A 127 15.35 -7.04 -4.11
CA HIS A 127 14.45 -8.07 -4.65
C HIS A 127 12.99 -7.65 -4.44
N LEU A 128 12.67 -7.00 -3.31
CA LEU A 128 11.32 -6.52 -2.98
C LEU A 128 10.81 -5.51 -4.02
N GLY A 129 11.62 -4.53 -4.39
CA GLY A 129 11.25 -3.53 -5.40
C GLY A 129 10.97 -4.16 -6.76
N ASN A 130 11.79 -5.12 -7.19
CA ASN A 130 11.59 -5.85 -8.44
C ASN A 130 10.26 -6.62 -8.46
N VAL A 131 9.93 -7.28 -7.35
CA VAL A 131 8.69 -8.03 -7.21
C VAL A 131 7.48 -7.09 -7.24
N MET A 132 7.51 -5.97 -6.51
CA MET A 132 6.42 -4.97 -6.51
C MET A 132 6.19 -4.33 -7.88
N ARG A 133 7.26 -4.07 -8.64
CA ARG A 133 7.17 -3.56 -10.02
C ARG A 133 6.55 -4.58 -10.98
N LYS A 134 6.93 -5.85 -10.84
CA LYS A 134 6.32 -6.94 -11.62
C LYS A 134 4.82 -7.05 -11.37
N TYR A 135 4.40 -7.09 -10.11
CA TYR A 135 2.97 -7.16 -9.76
C TYR A 135 2.17 -5.95 -10.27
N HIS A 136 2.78 -4.76 -10.24
CA HIS A 136 2.16 -3.55 -10.78
C HIS A 136 2.00 -3.60 -12.29
N CYS A 137 3.03 -4.04 -13.03
CA CYS A 137 2.91 -4.23 -14.47
C CYS A 137 1.84 -5.27 -14.79
N GLU A 138 1.75 -6.39 -14.06
CA GLU A 138 0.73 -7.42 -14.30
C GLU A 138 -0.70 -6.93 -14.00
N THR A 139 -0.88 -6.14 -12.93
CA THR A 139 -2.19 -5.58 -12.54
C THR A 139 -2.65 -4.46 -13.48
N ASN A 140 -1.71 -3.67 -14.01
CA ASN A 140 -1.99 -2.57 -14.92
C ASN A 140 -1.77 -2.93 -16.40
N GLU A 141 -1.48 -4.20 -16.72
CA GLU A 141 -1.32 -4.67 -18.10
C GLU A 141 -2.66 -4.45 -18.83
N PRO A 142 -2.74 -3.59 -19.86
CA PRO A 142 -3.94 -3.52 -20.68
C PRO A 142 -4.12 -4.89 -21.33
N ALA A 143 -5.30 -5.49 -21.17
CA ALA A 143 -5.60 -6.82 -21.71
C ALA A 143 -5.14 -6.92 -23.16
N ASN A 144 -4.00 -7.58 -23.40
CA ASN A 144 -3.47 -7.77 -24.74
C ASN A 144 -4.33 -8.85 -25.41
N PRO A 145 -5.18 -8.51 -26.40
CA PRO A 145 -6.05 -9.50 -27.05
C PRO A 145 -5.28 -10.53 -27.88
N ASN A 146 -3.95 -10.42 -28.01
CA ASN A 146 -3.09 -11.31 -28.78
C ASN A 146 -2.16 -12.21 -27.94
N LYS A 147 -2.29 -12.25 -26.61
CA LYS A 147 -1.57 -13.22 -25.77
C LYS A 147 -2.26 -14.58 -25.91
N ARG A 148 -2.02 -15.28 -27.03
CA ARG A 148 -2.53 -16.64 -27.27
C ARG A 148 -2.05 -17.56 -26.16
N ARG A 149 -3.02 -18.24 -25.54
CA ARG A 149 -2.85 -19.31 -24.57
C ARG A 149 -2.12 -20.51 -25.17
#